data_AF-A0A6P0I414-F1
#
_entry.id   AF-A0A6P0I414-F1
#
_cell.length_a   1.000
_cell.length_b   1.000
_cell.length_c   1.000
_cell.angle_alpha   90.00
_cell.angle_beta   90.00
_cell.angle_gamma   90.00
#
_symmetry.space_group_name_H-M   'P 1'
#
loop_
_entity.id
_entity.type
_entity.pdbx_description
1 polymer ?
#
loop_
_entity_poly.entity_id
_entity_poly.type
_entity_poly.pdbx_seq_one_letter_code
_entity_poly.pdbx_strand_id
1 'polypeptide(L)' 'MSFSLEDKSVPSLIPTDNIKTAVGIDVGLKEFLTTNTGETVSVPKFYRKAQSNLVRKQKKYLEKK' A
#
# COMPACT_ATOMS: atom_id res chain seq x y z
N MET A 1 -26.92 -4.97 -8.21
CA MET A 1 -25.99 -4.98 -9.36
C MET A 1 -24.58 -4.91 -8.80
N SER A 2 -23.82 -6.00 -8.80
CA SER A 2 -22.40 -5.99 -8.41
C SER A 2 -21.55 -5.75 -9.65
N PHE A 3 -20.71 -4.72 -9.61
CA PHE A 3 -19.64 -4.55 -10.60
C PHE A 3 -18.41 -5.27 -10.07
N SER A 4 -17.98 -6.32 -10.77
CA SER A 4 -16.69 -6.97 -10.51
C SER A 4 -15.65 -6.34 -11.44
N LEU A 5 -14.59 -5.76 -10.86
CA LEU A 5 -13.43 -5.28 -11.61
C LEU A 5 -12.38 -6.39 -11.60
N GLU A 6 -12.04 -6.90 -12.79
CA GLU A 6 -10.95 -7.87 -12.95
C GLU A 6 -9.63 -7.12 -13.14
N ASP A 7 -8.71 -7.26 -12.19
CA ASP A 7 -7.35 -6.74 -12.29
C ASP A 7 -6.40 -7.82 -12.81
N LYS A 8 -5.99 -7.68 -14.07
CA LYS A 8 -5.07 -8.62 -14.75
C LYS A 8 -3.61 -8.53 -14.24
N SER A 9 -3.28 -7.55 -13.41
CA SER A 9 -1.95 -7.42 -12.81
C SER A 9 -1.72 -8.39 -11.64
N VAL A 10 -2.79 -8.91 -11.05
CA VAL A 10 -2.71 -9.88 -9.96
C VAL A 10 -2.35 -11.26 -10.53
N PRO A 11 -1.24 -11.88 -10.11
CA PRO A 11 -0.84 -13.19 -10.61
C PRO A 11 -1.75 -14.29 -10.05
N SER A 12 -1.94 -15.36 -10.84
CA SER A 12 -2.62 -16.57 -10.40
C SER A 12 -1.78 -17.34 -9.38
N LEU A 13 -2.44 -17.96 -8.39
CA LEU A 13 -1.77 -18.78 -7.39
C LEU A 13 -1.06 -19.97 -8.03
N ILE A 14 0.17 -20.25 -7.58
CA ILE A 14 0.99 -21.37 -8.02
C ILE A 14 0.77 -22.54 -7.03
N PRO A 15 0.67 -23.80 -7.49
CA PRO A 15 0.61 -24.96 -6.60
C PRO A 15 1.82 -25.04 -5.67
N THR A 16 1.59 -25.33 -4.38
CA THR A 16 2.61 -25.29 -3.32
C THR A 16 3.76 -26.28 -3.53
N ASP A 17 3.50 -27.40 -4.21
CA ASP A 17 4.50 -28.44 -4.49
C ASP A 17 5.65 -27.95 -5.39
N ASN A 18 5.46 -26.83 -6.09
CA ASN A 18 6.46 -26.24 -6.98
C ASN A 18 7.30 -25.13 -6.30
N ILE A 19 7.06 -24.81 -5.03
CA ILE A 19 7.77 -23.75 -4.32
C ILE A 19 9.15 -24.26 -3.87
N LYS A 20 10.21 -23.79 -4.52
CA LYS A 20 11.61 -24.19 -4.23
C LYS A 20 12.31 -23.28 -3.21
N THR A 21 11.79 -22.09 -2.99
CA THR A 21 12.44 -21.03 -2.21
C THR A 21 11.39 -20.19 -1.49
N ALA A 22 11.73 -19.72 -0.29
CA ALA A 22 10.90 -18.79 0.48
C ALA A 22 11.65 -17.46 0.68
N VAL A 23 10.91 -16.35 0.63
CA VAL A 23 11.41 -15.00 0.95
C VAL A 23 10.61 -14.48 2.13
N GLY A 24 11.31 -14.01 3.16
CA GLY A 24 10.68 -13.37 4.32
C GLY A 24 10.49 -11.90 4.04
N ILE A 25 9.26 -11.41 4.20
CA ILE A 25 8.94 -9.98 4.17
C ILE A 25 8.33 -9.57 5.50
N ASP A 26 8.84 -8.50 6.08
CA ASP A 26 8.22 -7.81 7.21
C ASP A 26 7.66 -6.47 6.72
N VAL A 27 6.51 -6.06 7.25
CA VAL A 27 5.81 -4.83 6.82
C VAL A 27 5.48 -3.98 8.04
N GLY A 28 5.68 -2.66 7.94
CA GLY A 28 5.58 -1.80 9.12
C GLY A 28 5.30 -0.33 8.86
N LEU A 29 5.18 0.41 9.96
CA LEU A 29 4.98 1.86 9.98
C LEU A 29 6.29 2.65 9.94
N LYS A 30 7.40 2.02 10.35
CA LYS A 30 8.74 2.62 10.28
C LYS A 30 9.28 2.49 8.86
N GLU A 31 9.33 1.25 8.35
CA GLU A 31 9.63 0.90 6.98
C GLU A 31 8.43 0.17 6.39
N PHE A 32 8.08 0.47 5.15
CA PHE A 32 6.92 -0.13 4.47
C PHE A 32 7.10 -1.63 4.29
N LEU A 33 8.29 -2.04 3.87
CA LEU A 33 8.66 -3.42 3.65
C LEU A 33 10.15 -3.59 3.98
N THR A 34 10.49 -4.68 4.66
CA THR A 34 11.85 -5.13 4.92
C THR A 34 11.98 -6.58 4.48
N THR A 35 13.01 -6.91 3.70
CA THR A 35 13.27 -8.27 3.24
C THR A 35 14.20 -9.00 4.21
N ASN A 36 14.23 -10.33 4.13
CA ASN A 36 15.20 -11.14 4.89
C ASN A 36 16.67 -10.93 4.48
N THR A 37 16.94 -10.19 3.40
CA THR A 37 18.29 -9.76 2.99
C THR A 37 18.68 -8.40 3.58
N GLY A 38 17.77 -7.75 4.32
CA GLY A 38 17.98 -6.45 4.95
C GLY A 38 17.66 -5.25 4.06
N GLU A 39 17.12 -5.47 2.85
CA GLU A 39 16.65 -4.38 1.98
C GLU A 39 15.35 -3.80 2.54
N THR A 40 15.22 -2.47 2.50
CA THR A 40 14.04 -1.77 3.02
C THR A 40 13.42 -0.85 1.99
N VAL A 41 12.10 -0.73 2.05
CA VAL A 41 11.31 0.25 1.29
C VAL A 41 10.72 1.25 2.27
N SER A 42 11.00 2.54 2.07
CA SER A 42 10.46 3.59 2.95
C SER A 42 8.94 3.75 2.80
N VAL A 43 8.25 4.16 3.87
CA VAL A 43 6.80 4.41 3.84
C VAL A 43 6.42 5.52 2.85
N PRO A 44 5.55 5.23 1.86
CA PRO A 44 5.10 6.24 0.91
C PRO A 44 4.36 7.39 1.61
N LYS A 45 4.85 8.61 1.44
CA LYS A 45 4.29 9.80 2.13
C LYS A 45 3.09 10.43 1.43
N PHE A 46 2.68 9.92 0.26
CA PHE A 46 1.66 10.57 -0.57
C PHE A 46 0.27 10.57 0.10
N TYR A 47 -0.11 9.48 0.78
CA TYR A 47 -1.35 9.44 1.56
C TYR A 47 -1.39 10.49 2.67
N ARG A 48 -0.29 10.62 3.44
CA ARG A 48 -0.19 11.63 4.51
C ARG A 48 -0.28 13.05 3.96
N LYS A 49 0.40 13.33 2.84
CA LYS A 49 0.33 14.63 2.15
C LYS A 49 -1.09 14.93 1.66
N ALA A 50 -1.74 13.95 1.03
CA ALA A 50 -3.12 14.08 0.54
C ALA A 50 -4.10 14.36 1.69
N GLN A 51 -3.97 13.63 2.80
CA GLN A 51 -4.78 13.85 4.00
C GLN A 51 -4.58 15.26 4.59
N SER A 52 -3.34 15.72 4.76
CA SER A 52 -3.08 17.09 5.25
C SER A 52 -3.65 18.15 4.31
N ASN A 53 -3.58 17.94 2.99
CA ASN A 53 -4.15 18.85 2.01
C ASN A 53 -5.68 18.86 2.07
N LEU A 54 -6.32 17.71 2.24
CA LEU A 54 -7.76 17.59 2.41
C LEU A 54 -8.24 18.38 3.64
N VAL A 55 -7.58 18.19 4.79
CA VAL A 55 -7.91 18.91 6.03
C VAL A 55 -7.83 20.43 5.84
N ARG A 56 -6.78 20.94 5.17
CA ARG A 56 -6.66 22.38 4.86
C ARG A 56 -7.81 22.89 3.99
N LYS A 57 -8.18 22.14 2.94
CA LYS A 57 -9.29 22.50 2.05
C LYS A 57 -10.62 22.51 2.80
N GLN A 58 -10.86 21.52 3.65
CA GLN A 58 -12.07 21.43 4.47
C GLN A 58 -12.17 22.60 5.45
N LYS A 59 -11.09 22.95 6.14
CA LYS A 59 -11.09 24.12 7.05
C LYS A 59 -11.42 25.42 6.32
N LYS A 60 -10.73 25.69 5.19
CA LYS A 60 -11.00 26.89 4.36
C LYS A 60 -12.44 26.92 3.83
N TYR A 61 -13.02 25.77 3.51
CA TYR A 61 -14.40 25.67 3.07
C TYR A 61 -15.38 26.03 4.20
N LEU A 62 -15.15 25.51 5.41
CA LEU A 62 -15.98 25.81 6.58
C LEU A 62 -15.90 27.29 6.99
N GLU A 63 -14.73 27.93 6.89
CA GLU A 63 -14.57 29.37 7.18
C GLU A 63 -15.26 30.29 6.15
N LYS A 64 -15.52 29.78 4.95
CA LYS A 64 -16.21 30.52 3.87
C LYS A 64 -17.73 30.36 3.91
N LYS A 65 -18.24 29.46 4.74
CA LYS A 65 -19.65 29.16 4.89
C LYS A 65 -20.20 29.90 6.09
#